data_AF-A0A831ZF05-F1
#
_entry.id   AF-A0A831ZF05-F1
#
_cell.length_a   1.000
_cell.length_b   1.000
_cell.length_c   1.000
_cell.angle_alpha   90.00
_cell.angle_beta   90.00
_cell.angle_gamma   90.00
#
_symmetry.space_group_name_H-M   'P 1'
#
loop_
_entity.id
_entity.type
_entity.pdbx_description
1 polymer ?
#
loop_
_entity_poly.entity_id
_entity_poly.type
_entity_poly.pdbx_seq_one_letter_code
_entity_poly.pdbx_strand_id
1 'polypeptide(L)'
;NANWFNDAVDNYRKFSENRKNIMFVRYEDLTTNTTEQLVQIFSFLDARTDAKIIENIVAESSLAAMRDKSAHPGFFRQGSTDFGKNTIDDKLRKEITTISEQSLSYLGYDLLNQSNKNNQVN
;
A
#
# COMPACT_ATOMS: atom_id res chain seq x y z
N ASN A 1 -2.60 15.50 -11.68
CA ASN A 1 -1.75 16.59 -11.17
C ASN A 1 -1.14 16.12 -9.86
N ALA A 2 0.18 16.07 -9.75
CA ALA A 2 0.88 15.56 -8.56
C ALA A 2 0.71 16.45 -7.31
N ASN A 3 0.41 17.74 -7.48
CA ASN A 3 0.16 18.64 -6.33
C ASN A 3 -1.08 18.23 -5.52
N TRP A 4 -2.12 17.71 -6.19
CA TRP A 4 -3.30 17.20 -5.50
C TRP A 4 -2.97 16.05 -4.54
N PHE A 5 -2.00 15.19 -4.89
CA PHE A 5 -1.54 14.13 -4.01
C PHE A 5 -0.86 14.71 -2.77
N ASN A 6 -0.01 15.73 -2.94
CA ASN A 6 0.63 16.40 -1.81
C ASN A 6 -0.40 17.03 -0.88
N ASP A 7 -1.38 17.76 -1.43
CA ASP A 7 -2.47 18.36 -0.67
C ASP A 7 -3.27 17.30 0.11
N ALA A 8 -3.55 16.15 -0.51
CA ALA A 8 -4.24 15.04 0.14
C ALA A 8 -3.44 14.45 1.31
N VAL A 9 -2.12 14.27 1.12
CA VAL A 9 -1.22 13.76 2.17
C VAL A 9 -1.09 14.76 3.30
N ASP A 10 -0.97 16.05 3.01
CA ASP A 10 -0.89 17.09 4.04
C ASP A 10 -2.18 17.20 4.85
N ASN A 11 -3.34 17.08 4.20
CA ASN A 11 -4.63 17.03 4.88
C ASN A 11 -4.75 15.81 5.78
N TYR A 12 -4.33 14.62 5.29
CA TYR A 12 -4.29 13.41 6.10
C TYR A 12 -3.32 13.55 7.28
N ARG A 13 -2.14 14.13 7.06
CA ARG A 13 -1.15 14.37 8.11
C ARG A 13 -1.72 15.23 9.22
N LYS A 14 -2.31 16.38 8.89
CA LYS A 14 -2.97 17.27 9.86
C LYS A 14 -4.13 16.59 10.58
N PHE A 15 -4.91 15.78 9.86
CA PHE A 15 -6.03 15.03 10.45
C PHE A 15 -5.55 13.95 11.42
N SER A 16 -4.49 13.22 11.08
CA SER A 16 -3.98 12.09 11.85
C SER A 16 -3.05 12.49 13.00
N GLU A 17 -2.50 13.70 12.95
CA GLU A 17 -1.56 14.19 13.95
C GLU A 17 -2.13 14.07 15.38
N ASN A 18 -1.37 13.39 16.24
CA ASN A 18 -1.72 13.11 17.65
C ASN A 18 -2.96 12.22 17.89
N ARG A 19 -3.58 11.67 16.83
CA ARG A 19 -4.74 10.78 16.98
C ARG A 19 -4.29 9.33 17.12
N LYS A 20 -4.45 8.79 18.33
CA LYS A 20 -4.12 7.39 18.64
C LYS A 20 -5.09 6.37 18.04
N ASN A 21 -6.24 6.82 17.56
CA ASN A 21 -7.28 5.98 16.95
C ASN A 21 -7.21 5.95 15.42
N ILE A 22 -6.05 6.28 14.84
CA ILE A 22 -5.78 6.14 13.41
C ILE A 22 -4.52 5.29 13.25
N MET A 23 -4.60 4.32 12.34
CA MET A 23 -3.46 3.51 11.93
C MET A 23 -3.29 3.61 10.42
N PHE A 24 -2.07 3.88 9.99
CA PHE A 24 -1.69 3.91 8.59
C PHE A 24 -1.15 2.55 8.17
N VAL A 25 -1.65 2.00 7.06
CA VAL A 25 -1.20 0.73 6.49
C VAL A 25 -0.93 0.93 5.01
N ARG A 26 0.25 0.56 4.54
CA ARG A 26 0.59 0.58 3.11
C ARG A 26 0.06 -0.67 2.43
N TYR A 27 -0.46 -0.50 1.22
CA TYR A 27 -0.96 -1.61 0.43
C TYR A 27 0.13 -2.63 0.12
N GLU A 28 1.35 -2.17 -0.17
CA GLU A 28 2.50 -3.02 -0.46
C GLU A 28 2.89 -3.87 0.76
N ASP A 29 2.88 -3.30 1.97
CA ASP A 29 3.15 -4.07 3.19
C ASP A 29 2.05 -5.10 3.44
N LEU A 30 0.79 -4.69 3.26
CA LEU A 30 -0.36 -5.57 3.47
C LEU A 30 -0.39 -6.76 2.50
N THR A 31 0.12 -6.57 1.28
CA THR A 31 0.17 -7.62 0.26
C THR A 31 1.41 -8.50 0.33
N THR A 32 2.54 -7.99 0.84
CA THR A 32 3.79 -8.74 0.96
C THR A 32 3.95 -9.45 2.31
N ASN A 33 3.48 -8.84 3.39
CA ASN A 33 3.63 -9.32 4.77
C ASN A 33 2.25 -9.42 5.47
N THR A 34 1.25 -9.98 4.77
CA THR A 34 -0.17 -9.93 5.16
C THR A 34 -0.42 -10.38 6.61
N THR A 35 0.15 -11.52 7.03
CA THR A 35 -0.04 -12.05 8.39
C THR A 35 0.43 -11.07 9.45
N GLU A 36 1.65 -10.54 9.30
CA GLU A 36 2.23 -9.60 10.27
C GLU A 36 1.44 -8.28 10.32
N GLN A 37 1.04 -7.77 9.17
CA GLN A 37 0.21 -6.57 9.08
C GLN A 37 -1.16 -6.78 9.73
N LEU A 38 -1.80 -7.94 9.52
CA LEU A 38 -3.07 -8.27 10.18
C LEU A 38 -2.92 -8.37 11.70
N VAL A 39 -1.82 -8.93 12.20
CA VAL A 39 -1.56 -8.93 13.66
C VAL A 39 -1.47 -7.51 14.21
N GLN A 40 -0.78 -6.59 13.50
CA GLN A 40 -0.70 -5.19 13.90
C GLN A 40 -2.06 -4.50 13.85
N ILE A 41 -2.84 -4.72 12.77
CA ILE A 41 -4.20 -4.19 12.62
C ILE A 41 -5.11 -4.66 13.74
N PHE A 42 -5.09 -5.96 14.05
CA PHE A 42 -5.97 -6.54 15.06
C PHE A 42 -5.56 -6.08 16.46
N SER A 43 -4.27 -6.00 16.75
CA SER A 43 -3.77 -5.44 18.01
C SER A 43 -4.19 -3.97 18.18
N PHE A 44 -4.14 -3.18 17.11
CA PHE A 44 -4.58 -1.80 17.12
C PHE A 44 -6.09 -1.64 17.39
N LEU A 45 -6.90 -2.59 16.92
CA LEU A 45 -8.34 -2.65 17.17
C LEU A 45 -8.72 -3.31 18.51
N ASP A 46 -7.73 -3.70 19.33
CA ASP A 46 -7.92 -4.51 20.54
C ASP A 46 -8.72 -5.81 20.28
N ALA A 47 -8.45 -6.41 19.12
CA ALA A 47 -9.05 -7.66 18.67
C ALA A 47 -8.11 -8.85 18.93
N ARG A 48 -8.68 -10.06 18.95
CA ARG A 48 -7.93 -11.30 19.16
C ARG A 48 -6.93 -11.57 18.04
N THR A 49 -5.69 -11.89 18.41
CA THR A 49 -4.58 -12.15 17.49
C THR A 49 -4.09 -13.61 17.51
N ASP A 50 -4.93 -14.55 17.96
CA ASP A 50 -4.60 -15.97 17.95
C ASP A 50 -4.17 -16.42 16.54
N ALA A 51 -3.05 -17.14 16.44
CA ALA A 51 -2.47 -17.52 15.15
C ALA A 51 -3.49 -18.19 14.22
N LYS A 52 -4.30 -19.12 14.75
CA LYS A 52 -5.35 -19.81 14.00
C LYS A 52 -6.44 -18.85 13.45
N ILE A 53 -6.77 -17.79 14.18
CA ILE A 53 -7.73 -16.79 13.70
C ILE A 53 -7.13 -16.01 12.54
N ILE A 54 -5.90 -15.53 12.70
CA ILE A 54 -5.21 -14.76 11.65
C ILE A 54 -4.99 -15.61 10.40
N GLU A 55 -4.53 -16.85 10.54
CA GLU A 55 -4.35 -17.80 9.44
C GLU A 55 -5.64 -18.03 8.65
N ASN A 56 -6.75 -18.24 9.36
CA ASN A 56 -8.06 -18.40 8.72
C ASN A 56 -8.45 -17.13 7.94
N ILE A 57 -8.27 -15.95 8.54
CA ILE A 57 -8.60 -14.68 7.88
C ILE A 57 -7.76 -14.51 6.61
N VAL A 58 -6.44 -14.73 6.68
CA VAL A 58 -5.53 -14.65 5.52
C VAL A 58 -6.00 -15.57 4.40
N ALA A 59 -6.34 -16.82 4.73
CA ALA A 59 -6.80 -17.79 3.74
C ALA A 59 -8.09 -17.34 3.05
N GLU A 60 -9.05 -16.83 3.83
CA GLU A 60 -10.36 -16.41 3.33
C GLU A 60 -10.36 -15.04 2.65
N SER A 61 -9.45 -14.14 3.03
CA SER A 61 -9.32 -12.80 2.47
C SER A 61 -8.34 -12.71 1.30
N SER A 62 -7.83 -13.84 0.81
CA SER A 62 -7.02 -13.86 -0.39
C SER A 62 -7.84 -13.45 -1.62
N LEU A 63 -7.22 -12.77 -2.59
CA LEU A 63 -7.90 -12.36 -3.82
C LEU A 63 -8.57 -13.54 -4.55
N ALA A 64 -7.91 -14.71 -4.55
CA ALA A 64 -8.46 -15.93 -5.11
C ALA A 64 -9.71 -16.39 -4.34
N ALA A 65 -9.62 -16.55 -3.02
CA ALA A 65 -10.75 -16.99 -2.20
C ALA A 65 -11.94 -16.02 -2.28
N MET A 66 -11.69 -14.71 -2.25
CA MET A 66 -12.74 -13.71 -2.39
C MET A 66 -13.38 -13.75 -3.78
N ARG A 67 -12.58 -13.91 -4.85
CA ARG A 67 -13.09 -14.04 -6.22
C ARG A 67 -13.97 -15.27 -6.36
N ASP A 68 -13.54 -16.40 -5.83
CA ASP A 68 -14.24 -17.68 -5.96
C ASP A 68 -15.56 -17.70 -5.19
N LYS A 69 -15.64 -16.96 -4.07
CA LYS A 69 -16.87 -16.83 -3.25
C LYS A 69 -17.78 -15.67 -3.67
N SER A 70 -17.38 -14.83 -4.63
CA SER A 70 -18.10 -13.60 -4.98
C SER A 70 -19.17 -13.80 -6.06
N ALA A 71 -20.31 -13.12 -5.92
CA ALA A 71 -21.28 -12.97 -7.00
C ALA A 71 -20.77 -12.11 -8.18
N HIS A 72 -19.68 -11.36 -7.97
CA HIS A 72 -19.06 -10.47 -8.94
C HIS A 72 -17.54 -10.73 -9.04
N PRO A 73 -17.12 -11.87 -9.61
CA PRO A 73 -15.70 -12.25 -9.68
C PRO A 73 -14.85 -11.25 -10.47
N GLY A 74 -15.45 -10.54 -11.44
CA GLY A 74 -14.76 -9.53 -12.26
C GLY A 74 -14.32 -8.26 -11.51
N PHE A 75 -14.79 -8.05 -10.27
CA PHE A 75 -14.30 -7.01 -9.36
C PHE A 75 -12.89 -7.36 -8.85
N PHE A 76 -12.63 -8.63 -8.55
CA PHE A 76 -11.38 -9.16 -8.02
C PHE A 76 -10.39 -9.45 -9.16
N ARG A 77 -10.01 -8.39 -9.90
CA ARG A 77 -8.98 -8.46 -10.94
C ARG A 77 -7.61 -8.71 -10.30
N GLN A 78 -6.62 -9.04 -11.12
CA GLN A 78 -5.25 -9.31 -10.67
C GLN A 78 -4.73 -8.12 -9.86
N GLY A 79 -4.49 -8.32 -8.56
CA GLY A 79 -3.72 -7.39 -7.75
C GLY A 79 -2.28 -7.44 -8.23
N SER A 80 -1.79 -6.33 -8.76
CA SER A 80 -0.40 -6.18 -9.13
C SER A 80 0.12 -4.90 -8.50
N THR A 81 1.27 -4.97 -7.87
CA THR A 81 1.99 -3.77 -7.39
C THR A 81 2.71 -3.05 -8.54
N ASP A 82 2.75 -3.64 -9.73
CA ASP A 82 3.52 -3.15 -10.90
C ASP A 82 2.65 -2.50 -11.99
N PHE A 83 1.47 -1.99 -11.62
CA PHE A 83 0.59 -1.32 -12.59
C PHE A 83 1.32 -0.14 -13.25
N GLY A 84 1.51 -0.28 -14.56
CA GLY A 84 2.01 0.78 -15.42
C GLY A 84 3.52 0.97 -15.47
N LYS A 85 4.31 0.00 -14.98
CA LYS A 85 5.77 -0.02 -15.20
C LYS A 85 6.13 0.17 -16.68
N ASN A 86 5.35 -0.44 -17.58
CA ASN A 86 5.57 -0.39 -19.03
C ASN A 86 4.66 0.62 -19.76
N THR A 87 3.82 1.38 -19.05
CA THR A 87 2.86 2.32 -19.67
C THR A 87 3.08 3.76 -19.28
N ILE A 88 3.90 4.03 -18.25
CA ILE A 88 4.24 5.37 -17.79
C ILE A 88 5.67 5.67 -18.22
N ASP A 89 5.82 6.71 -19.02
CA ASP A 89 7.11 7.26 -19.46
C ASP A 89 8.02 7.60 -18.27
N ASP A 90 9.31 7.30 -18.38
CA ASP A 90 10.27 7.45 -17.29
C ASP A 90 10.51 8.90 -16.89
N LYS A 91 10.44 9.84 -17.84
CA LYS A 91 10.54 11.27 -17.54
C LYS A 91 9.35 11.73 -16.73
N LEU A 92 8.13 11.34 -17.13
CA LEU A 92 6.91 11.63 -16.37
C LEU A 92 6.94 11.00 -14.98
N ARG A 93 7.39 9.75 -14.86
CA ARG A 93 7.56 9.06 -13.57
C ARG A 93 8.48 9.87 -12.65
N LYS A 94 9.65 10.27 -13.15
CA LYS A 94 10.63 11.05 -12.39
C LYS A 94 10.05 12.39 -11.96
N GLU A 95 9.38 13.11 -12.87
CA GLU A 95 8.77 14.41 -12.57
C GLU A 95 7.72 14.30 -11.45
N ILE A 96 6.81 13.33 -11.54
CA ILE A 96 5.78 13.10 -10.51
C ILE A 96 6.42 12.72 -9.18
N THR A 97 7.42 11.82 -9.19
CA THR A 97 8.12 11.42 -7.97
C THR A 97 8.84 12.60 -7.31
N THR A 98 9.47 13.49 -8.09
CA THR A 98 10.13 14.69 -7.56
C THR A 98 9.12 15.65 -6.94
N ILE A 99 7.98 15.92 -7.62
CA ILE A 99 6.94 16.80 -7.07
C ILE A 99 6.39 16.24 -5.74
N SER A 100 6.27 14.92 -5.63
CA SER A 100 5.65 14.26 -4.49
C SER A 100 6.62 13.69 -3.45
N GLU A 101 7.91 14.03 -3.54
CA GLU A 101 8.98 13.42 -2.74
C GLU A 101 8.72 13.48 -1.24
N GLN A 102 8.39 14.66 -0.72
CA GLN A 102 8.16 14.85 0.72
C GLN A 102 6.95 14.06 1.22
N SER A 103 5.86 14.06 0.45
CA SER A 103 4.64 13.33 0.78
C SER A 103 4.86 11.82 0.71
N LEU A 104 5.58 11.33 -0.30
CA LEU A 104 5.96 9.92 -0.41
C LEU A 104 6.85 9.49 0.74
N SER A 105 7.84 10.30 1.12
CA SER A 105 8.71 10.05 2.28
C SER A 105 7.91 9.98 3.59
N TYR A 106 6.96 10.90 3.79
CA TYR A 106 6.06 10.86 4.96
C TYR A 106 5.23 9.58 5.02
N LEU A 107 4.73 9.10 3.88
CA LEU A 107 4.02 7.82 3.78
C LEU A 107 4.95 6.60 3.89
N GLY A 108 6.26 6.80 4.11
CA GLY A 108 7.24 5.74 4.30
C GLY A 108 7.79 5.12 3.00
N TYR A 109 7.56 5.73 1.84
CA TYR A 109 8.19 5.29 0.59
C TYR A 109 9.63 5.82 0.52
N ASP A 110 10.60 4.90 0.45
CA ASP A 110 12.01 5.23 0.34
C ASP A 110 12.41 5.36 -1.13
N LEU A 111 12.45 6.60 -1.63
CA LEU A 111 12.66 6.91 -3.05
C LEU A 111 14.11 6.71 -3.51
N LEU A 112 15.05 6.58 -2.57
CA LEU A 112 16.48 6.47 -2.85
C LEU A 112 16.89 5.08 -3.39
N ASN A 113 16.07 4.05 -3.19
CA ASN A 113 16.36 2.68 -3.66
C ASN A 113 15.83 2.36 -5.07
N GLN A 114 15.04 3.25 -5.70
CA GLN A 114 14.50 3.01 -7.04
C GLN A 114 15.38 3.61 -8.16
N SER A 115 16.10 4.70 -7.89
CA SER A 115 17.01 5.33 -8.85
C SER A 115 18.25 4.48 -9.18
N ASN A 116 18.71 3.65 -8.22
CA ASN A 116 19.91 2.82 -8.38
C ASN A 116 19.65 1.48 -9.07
N LYS A 117 18.41 0.98 -9.12
CA LYS A 117 18.07 -0.27 -9.83
C LYS A 117 17.87 -0.10 -11.33
N ASN A 118 17.52 1.11 -11.79
CA ASN A 118 17.33 1.39 -13.22
C ASN A 118 18.63 1.71 -13.98
N ASN A 119 19.76 1.86 -13.26
CA ASN A 119 21.07 2.11 -13.87
C ASN A 119 21.97 0.87 -13.98
N GLN A 120 21.45 -0.33 -13.69
CA GLN A 120 22.20 -1.60 -13.83
C GLN A 120 21.67 -2.54 -14.93
N VAL A 121 20.86 -2.01 -15.86
CA VAL A 121 20.52 -2.72 -17.10
C VAL A 121 20.80 -1.79 -18.27
N ASN A 122 22.07 -1.72 -18.66
CA ASN A 122 22.54 -1.34 -19.98
C ASN A 122 23.77 -2.21 -20.30
#